data_AF-A0A7G8FZI9-F1
#
_entry.id   AF-A0A7G8FZI9-F1
#
_cell.length_a   1.000
_cell.length_b   1.000
_cell.length_c   1.000
_cell.angle_alpha   90.00
_cell.angle_beta   90.00
_cell.angle_gamma   90.00
#
_symmetry.space_group_name_H-M   'P 1'
#
loop_
_entity.id
_entity.type
_entity.pdbx_description
1 polymer ?
#
loop_
_entity_poly.entity_id
_entity_poly.type
_entity_poly.pdbx_seq_one_letter_code
_entity_poly.pdbx_strand_id
1 'polypeptide(L)' 'MLDLLIHHPDLDAIWLFGSRAMGRERPGSDIDLCVDAA' A
#
# COMPACT_ATOMS: atom_id res chain seq x y z
N MET A 1 3.17 6.64 8.06
CA MET A 1 3.43 6.38 6.63
C MET A 1 2.15 6.38 5.84
N LEU A 2 1.16 5.53 6.17
CA LEU A 2 -0.17 5.60 5.56
C LEU A 2 -0.82 6.98 5.76
N ASP A 3 -0.81 7.54 6.97
CA ASP A 3 -1.34 8.90 7.20
C ASP A 3 -0.70 9.99 6.34
N LEU A 4 0.56 9.83 5.92
CA LEU A 4 1.21 10.78 5.01
C LEU A 4 0.64 10.65 3.59
N LEU A 5 0.43 9.41 3.13
CA LEU A 5 -0.07 9.13 1.79
C LEU A 5 -1.53 9.57 1.65
N ILE A 6 -2.40 9.29 2.62
CA ILE A 6 -3.85 9.55 2.52
C ILE A 6 -4.20 11.04 2.42
N HIS A 7 -3.30 11.93 2.88
CA HIS A 7 -3.50 13.39 2.77
C HIS A 7 -2.86 14.01 1.53
N HIS A 8 -2.27 13.20 0.63
CA HIS A 8 -1.68 13.73 -0.59
C HIS A 8 -2.80 14.16 -1.56
N PRO A 9 -2.78 15.41 -2.05
CA PRO A 9 -3.91 15.99 -2.79
C PRO A 9 -4.22 15.27 -4.11
N ASP A 10 -3.20 14.72 -4.75
CA ASP A 10 -3.33 14.03 -6.04
C ASP A 10 -3.54 12.51 -5.89
N LEU A 11 -3.66 12.00 -4.67
CA LEU A 11 -3.86 10.57 -4.43
C LEU A 11 -5.33 10.20 -4.62
N ASP A 12 -5.60 9.37 -5.62
CA ASP A 12 -6.95 8.86 -5.88
C ASP A 12 -7.21 7.54 -5.14
N ALA A 13 -6.22 6.63 -5.13
CA ALA A 13 -6.36 5.32 -4.50
C ALA A 13 -5.03 4.68 -4.08
N ILE A 14 -5.12 3.79 -3.09
CA ILE A 14 -4.04 2.89 -2.67
C ILE A 14 -4.57 1.46 -2.62
N TRP A 15 -3.88 0.53 -3.25
CA TRP A 15 -4.15 -0.91 -3.10
C TRP A 15 -2.99 -1.61 -2.41
N LEU A 16 -3.32 -2.43 -1.41
CA LEU A 16 -2.40 -3.42 -0.87
C LEU A 16 -2.36 -4.63 -1.81
N PHE A 17 -1.16 -5.05 -2.19
CA PHE A 17 -0.97 -6.30 -2.93
C PHE A 17 0.12 -7.17 -2.30
N GLY A 18 0.54 -8.22 -3.01
CA GLY A 18 1.61 -9.09 -2.55
C GLY A 18 1.21 -10.02 -1.41
N SER A 19 2.21 -10.55 -0.71
CA SER A 19 1.99 -11.65 0.26
C SER A 19 1.08 -11.25 1.42
N ARG A 20 1.12 -9.98 1.84
CA ARG A 20 0.32 -9.46 2.96
C ARG A 20 -1.16 -9.28 2.60
N ALA A 21 -1.47 -8.94 1.34
CA ALA A 21 -2.85 -8.94 0.86
C ALA A 21 -3.45 -10.35 0.80
N MET A 22 -2.61 -11.37 0.55
CA MET A 22 -3.03 -12.75 0.38
C MET A 22 -2.99 -13.60 1.66
N GLY A 23 -2.53 -13.05 2.79
CA GLY A 23 -2.32 -13.82 4.03
C GLY A 23 -1.21 -14.88 3.91
N ARG A 24 -0.20 -14.63 3.06
CA ARG A 24 0.92 -15.55 2.77
C ARG A 24 2.27 -14.97 3.18
N GLU A 25 2.27 -13.91 3.97
CA GLU A 25 3.47 -13.28 4.47
C GLU A 25 4.33 -14.22 5.34
N ARG A 26 5.61 -13.86 5.47
CA ARG A 26 6.57 -14.52 6.35
C ARG A 26 7.23 -13.46 7.25
N PRO A 27 7.94 -13.87 8.31
CA PRO A 27 8.80 -12.94 9.04
C PRO A 27 9.74 -12.22 8.07
N GLY A 28 9.71 -10.89 8.11
CA GLY A 28 10.49 -10.05 7.20
C GLY A 28 9.84 -9.69 5.87
N SER A 29 8.63 -10.18 5.56
CA SER A 29 7.90 -9.69 4.38
C SER A 29 7.68 -8.18 4.44
N ASP A 30 7.91 -7.51 3.32
CA ASP A 30 7.63 -6.10 3.08
C ASP A 30 6.12 -5.84 2.89
N ILE A 31 5.78 -4.58 2.59
CA ILE A 31 4.42 -4.12 2.29
C ILE A 31 4.45 -3.55 0.87
N ASP A 32 3.73 -4.18 -0.04
CA ASP A 32 3.59 -3.73 -1.42
C ASP A 32 2.35 -2.83 -1.57
N LEU A 33 2.56 -1.58 -1.99
CA LEU A 33 1.49 -0.62 -2.25
C LEU A 33 1.50 -0.20 -3.71
N CYS A 34 0.35 -0.28 -4.36
CA CYS A 34 0.11 0.37 -5.65
C CYS A 34 -0.57 1.70 -5.35
N VAL A 35 -0.09 2.76 -5.98
CA VAL A 35 -0.57 4.13 -5.79
C VAL A 35 -1.09 4.60 -7.14
N ASP A 36 -2.36 5.01 -7.19
CA ASP A 36 -2.93 5.71 -8.33
C ASP A 36 -3.11 7.17 -7.96
N ALA A 37 -2.53 8.03 -8.80
CA ALA A 37 -2.43 9.45 -8.58
C ALA A 37 -2.38 10.19 -9.92
N ALA A 38 -3.06 11.34 -9.98
CA ALA A 38 -3.24 12.17 -11.17
C ALA A 38 -2.09 13.14 -11.44
#